data_AF-A0A414KW56-F1
#
_entry.id   AF-A0A414KW56-F1
#
_cell.length_a   1.000
_cell.length_b   1.000
_cell.length_c   1.000
_cell.angle_alpha   90.00
_cell.angle_beta   90.00
_cell.angle_gamma   90.00
#
_symmetry.space_group_name_H-M   'P 1'
#
loop_
_entity.id
_entity.type
_entity.pdbx_description
1 polymer ?
#
loop_
_entity_poly.entity_id
_entity_poly.type
_entity_poly.pdbx_seq_one_letter_code
_entity_poly.pdbx_strand_id
1 'polypeptide(L)' 'KFKDQSTITYTYAADGTKLRVEHKIGSSTTRTTYCSNVIYEDGTAKCLLTEEGYVSLDDREYHYYLKDHQGNNRV' A
#
# COMPACT_ATOMS: atom_id res chain seq x y z
N LYS A 1 -4.41 20.59 -0.59
CA LYS A 1 -3.70 20.62 -1.89
C LYS A 1 -2.32 21.16 -1.63
N PHE A 2 -1.30 20.53 -2.19
CA PHE A 2 0.08 20.99 -2.06
C PHE A 2 0.34 22.19 -2.98
N LYS A 3 1.51 22.84 -2.82
CA LYS A 3 1.90 24.03 -3.62
C LYS A 3 1.96 23.73 -5.12
N ASP A 4 2.34 22.51 -5.48
CA ASP A 4 2.35 21.98 -6.86
C ASP A 4 0.97 21.50 -7.33
N GLN A 5 -0.09 21.77 -6.55
CA GLN A 5 -1.47 21.33 -6.76
C GLN A 5 -1.70 19.83 -6.65
N SER A 6 -0.72 19.04 -6.21
CA SER A 6 -0.92 17.60 -5.98
C SER A 6 -1.94 17.34 -4.85
N THR A 7 -2.55 16.17 -4.89
CA THR A 7 -3.50 15.69 -3.88
C THR A 7 -3.24 14.25 -3.52
N ILE A 8 -3.53 13.91 -2.26
CA ILE A 8 -3.66 12.53 -1.80
C ILE A 8 -5.09 12.35 -1.30
N THR A 9 -5.81 11.39 -1.85
CA THR A 9 -7.19 11.06 -1.45
C THR A 9 -7.21 9.69 -0.81
N TYR A 10 -7.88 9.59 0.34
CA TYR A 10 -8.03 8.32 1.06
C TYR A 10 -9.49 7.89 1.02
N THR A 11 -9.74 6.61 0.75
CA THR A 11 -11.06 5.98 0.85
C THR A 11 -11.05 4.98 2.00
N TYR A 12 -12.06 5.04 2.86
CA TYR A 12 -12.24 4.14 3.99
C TYR A 12 -13.61 3.46 3.93
N ALA A 13 -13.68 2.24 4.47
CA ALA A 13 -14.95 1.59 4.78
C ALA A 13 -15.60 2.24 6.01
N ALA A 14 -16.88 1.91 6.26
CA ALA A 14 -17.63 2.44 7.40
C ALA A 14 -17.03 2.02 8.76
N ASP A 15 -16.29 0.91 8.81
CA ASP A 15 -15.59 0.41 9.99
C ASP A 15 -14.21 1.09 10.22
N GLY A 16 -13.82 2.03 9.35
CA GLY A 16 -12.54 2.72 9.41
C GLY A 16 -11.39 2.00 8.69
N THR A 17 -11.63 0.84 8.08
CA THR A 17 -10.61 0.14 7.28
C THR A 17 -10.21 0.99 6.07
N LYS A 18 -8.91 1.20 5.88
CA LYS A 18 -8.40 1.90 4.69
C LYS A 18 -8.55 0.99 3.47
N LEU A 19 -9.27 1.47 2.46
CA LEU A 19 -9.53 0.72 1.23
C LEU A 19 -8.62 1.18 0.09
N ARG A 20 -8.29 2.48 0.02
CA ARG A 20 -7.56 3.04 -1.11
C ARG A 20 -6.83 4.33 -0.78
N VAL A 21 -5.69 4.53 -1.43
CA VAL A 21 -5.02 5.82 -1.58
C VAL A 21 -4.89 6.16 -3.06
N GLU A 22 -5.19 7.40 -3.42
CA GLU A 22 -4.94 7.95 -4.75
C GLU A 22 -4.00 9.14 -4.65
N HIS A 23 -2.88 9.09 -5.35
CA HIS A 23 -1.93 10.18 -5.47
C HIS A 23 -2.12 10.82 -6.84
N LYS A 24 -2.45 12.12 -6.87
CA LYS A 24 -2.56 12.88 -8.11
C LYS A 24 -1.48 13.96 -8.15
N ILE A 25 -0.63 13.90 -9.17
CA ILE A 25 0.45 14.87 -9.42
C ILE A 25 0.30 15.32 -10.88
N GLY A 26 -0.07 16.59 -11.10
CA GLY A 26 -0.43 17.09 -12.42
C GLY A 26 -1.62 16.32 -13.02
N SER A 27 -1.41 15.72 -14.20
CA SER A 27 -2.38 14.84 -14.87
C SER A 27 -2.25 13.36 -14.49
N SER A 28 -1.15 12.96 -13.84
CA SER A 28 -0.91 11.57 -13.45
C SER A 28 -1.67 11.23 -12.17
N THR A 29 -2.23 10.03 -12.12
CA THR A 29 -2.86 9.46 -10.92
C THR A 29 -2.36 8.04 -10.72
N THR A 30 -1.79 7.76 -9.54
CA THR A 30 -1.49 6.39 -9.10
C THR A 30 -2.42 6.01 -7.97
N ARG A 31 -2.74 4.71 -7.89
CA ARG A 31 -3.72 4.17 -6.95
C ARG A 31 -3.18 2.93 -6.25
N THR A 32 -3.16 2.97 -4.92
CA THR A 32 -2.94 1.78 -4.08
C THR A 32 -4.27 1.33 -3.50
N THR A 33 -4.68 0.09 -3.76
CA THR A 33 -5.93 -0.50 -3.22
C THR A 33 -5.59 -1.64 -2.28
N TYR A 34 -6.22 -1.64 -1.10
CA TYR A 34 -6.04 -2.65 -0.07
C TYR A 34 -7.26 -3.57 -0.07
N CYS A 35 -7.03 -4.87 -0.26
CA CYS A 35 -8.06 -5.89 -0.23
C CYS A 35 -7.60 -7.02 0.68
N SER A 36 -7.95 -6.91 1.97
CA SER A 36 -7.47 -7.83 3.00
C SER A 36 -5.93 -7.87 3.01
N ASN A 37 -5.33 -9.05 2.79
CA ASN A 37 -3.89 -9.24 2.72
C ASN A 37 -3.29 -9.01 1.32
N VAL A 38 -4.03 -8.53 0.33
CA VAL A 38 -3.48 -8.21 -1.00
C VAL A 38 -3.44 -6.70 -1.22
N ILE A 39 -2.28 -6.21 -1.67
CA ILE A 39 -2.08 -4.82 -2.07
C ILE A 39 -1.98 -4.76 -3.60
N TYR A 40 -2.79 -3.87 -4.19
CA TYR A 40 -2.80 -3.60 -5.62
C TYR A 40 -2.25 -2.21 -5.90
N GLU A 41 -1.41 -2.09 -6.92
CA GLU A 41 -0.99 -0.81 -7.51
C GLU A 41 -1.55 -0.71 -8.93
N ASP A 42 -2.33 0.34 -9.18
CA ASP A 42 -2.99 0.61 -10.46
C ASP A 42 -3.77 -0.59 -11.02
N GLY A 43 -4.36 -1.39 -10.11
CA GLY A 43 -5.17 -2.56 -10.43
C GLY A 43 -4.38 -3.87 -10.58
N THR A 44 -3.04 -3.82 -10.53
CA THR A 44 -2.18 -5.01 -10.57
C THR A 44 -1.82 -5.44 -9.15
N ALA A 45 -1.97 -6.73 -8.82
CA ALA A 45 -1.58 -7.24 -7.52
C ALA A 45 -0.06 -7.20 -7.37
N LYS A 46 0.44 -6.54 -6.32
CA LYS A 46 1.87 -6.33 -6.08
C LYS A 46 2.39 -7.08 -4.87
N CYS A 47 1.64 -7.08 -3.77
CA CYS A 47 2.08 -7.72 -2.53
C CYS A 47 0.98 -8.59 -1.95
N LEU A 48 1.34 -9.79 -1.51
CA LEU A 48 0.53 -10.63 -0.64
C LEU A 48 1.16 -10.60 0.76
N LEU A 49 0.48 -9.96 1.71
CA LEU A 49 0.91 -9.87 3.10
C LEU A 49 0.77 -11.23 3.80
N THR A 50 1.75 -11.51 4.66
CA THR A 50 1.81 -12.67 5.54
C THR A 50 2.03 -12.19 6.98
N GLU A 51 1.99 -13.10 7.96
CA GLU A 51 2.23 -12.74 9.37
C GLU A 51 3.66 -12.20 9.59
N GLU A 52 4.64 -12.78 8.89
CA GLU A 52 6.07 -12.51 9.06
C GLU A 52 6.65 -11.51 8.05
N GLY A 53 5.86 -11.06 7.07
CA GLY A 53 6.41 -10.42 5.88
C GLY A 53 5.42 -10.25 4.75
N TYR A 54 5.89 -10.34 3.51
CA TYR A 54 5.06 -10.37 2.31
C TYR A 54 5.72 -11.15 1.17
N VAL A 55 4.90 -11.54 0.20
CA VAL A 55 5.36 -12.05 -1.10
C VAL A 55 5.21 -10.94 -2.13
N SER A 56 6.30 -10.63 -2.83
CA SER A 56 6.26 -9.79 -4.03
C SER A 56 5.67 -10.62 -5.17
N LEU A 57 4.59 -10.14 -5.78
CA LEU A 57 3.86 -10.89 -6.81
C LEU A 57 4.43 -10.67 -8.21
N ASP A 58 5.29 -9.67 -8.39
CA ASP A 58 5.99 -9.40 -9.64
C ASP A 58 7.06 -10.46 -9.93
N ASP A 59 7.88 -10.79 -8.93
CA ASP A 59 9.02 -11.71 -9.01
C ASP A 59 8.82 -13.02 -8.22
N ARG A 60 7.78 -13.10 -7.38
CA ARG A 60 7.43 -14.24 -6.52
C ARG A 60 8.43 -14.48 -5.39
N GLU A 61 9.12 -13.42 -4.96
CA GLU A 61 10.05 -13.48 -3.84
C GLU A 61 9.36 -13.26 -2.49
N TYR A 62 9.87 -13.95 -1.46
CA TYR A 62 9.44 -13.75 -0.07
C TYR A 62 10.35 -12.74 0.61
N HIS A 63 9.75 -11.75 1.25
CA HIS A 63 10.43 -10.75 2.06
C HIS A 63 9.95 -10.87 3.50
N TYR A 64 10.89 -10.95 4.45
CA TYR A 64 10.61 -11.07 5.87
C TYR A 64 10.88 -9.76 6.59
N TYR A 65 10.02 -9.41 7.55
CA TYR A 65 10.21 -8.22 8.38
C TYR A 65 11.13 -8.51 9.55
N LEU A 66 12.22 -7.76 9.65
CA LEU A 66 13.01 -7.70 10.87
C LEU A 66 12.47 -6.57 11.74
N LYS A 67 11.69 -6.92 12.76
CA LYS A 67 11.03 -5.95 13.62
C LYS A 67 11.83 -5.69 14.90
N ASP A 68 11.84 -4.44 15.35
CA ASP A 68 12.32 -4.11 16.69
C ASP A 68 11.26 -4.39 17.77
N HIS A 69 11.59 -4.12 19.03
CA HIS A 69 10.68 -4.30 20.17
C HIS A 69 9.36 -3.50 20.11
N GLN A 70 9.27 -2.49 19.23
CA GLN A 70 8.07 -1.66 19.04
C GLN A 70 7.26 -2.13 17.82
N GLY A 71 7.72 -3.17 17.12
CA GLY A 71 7.06 -3.70 15.93
C GLY A 71 7.39 -2.93 14.65
N ASN A 72 8.31 -1.96 14.69
CA ASN A 72 8.71 -1.23 13.49
C ASN A 72 9.59 -2.12 12.61
N ASN A 73 9.32 -2.14 11.31
CA ASN A 73 10.20 -2.83 10.36
C ASN A 73 11.55 -2.10 10.26
N ARG A 74 12.66 -2.83 10.37
CA ARG A 74 14.03 -2.31 10.34
C ARG A 74 14.82 -2.71 9.10
N VAL A 75 14.32 -3.66 8.31
CA VAL A 75 14.87 -4.09 7.00
C VAL A 75 13.73 -4.54 6.11
#